data_AF-A0A662S9W3-F1
#
_entry.id   AF-A0A662S9W3-F1
#
_cell.length_a   1.000
_cell.length_b   1.000
_cell.length_c   1.000
_cell.angle_alpha   90.00
_cell.angle_beta   90.00
_cell.angle_gamma   90.00
#
_symmetry.space_group_name_H-M   'P 1'
#
loop_
_entity.id
_entity.type
_entity.pdbx_description
1 polymer ?
#
loop_
_entity_poly.entity_id
_entity_poly.type
_entity_poly.pdbx_seq_one_letter_code
_entity_poly.pdbx_strand_id
1 'polypeptide(L)' 'MKARKIKDRIYWMGSVDWDRRLFDSLIPLPDGTSYNAYLIEGSEKTVLLDSVDS' A
#
# COMPACT_ATOMS: atom_id res chain seq x y z
N MET A 1 -0.39 -6.21 8.53
CA MET A 1 -1.26 -5.86 7.39
C MET A 1 -2.21 -7.01 7.07
N LYS A 2 -3.46 -6.73 6.68
CA LYS A 2 -4.36 -7.72 6.06
C LYS A 2 -4.48 -7.40 4.57
N ALA A 3 -4.23 -8.39 3.72
CA ALA A 3 -4.42 -8.27 2.27
C ALA A 3 -5.88 -7.88 1.97
N ARG A 4 -6.09 -6.83 1.18
CA ARG A 4 -7.42 -6.43 0.71
C ARG A 4 -7.56 -6.79 -0.76
N LYS A 5 -8.53 -7.65 -1.10
CA LYS A 5 -8.82 -8.02 -2.49
C LYS A 5 -9.34 -6.78 -3.25
N ILE A 6 -8.67 -6.39 -4.34
CA ILE A 6 -9.14 -5.37 -5.27
C ILE A 6 -9.95 -6.03 -6.38
N LYS A 7 -9.34 -7.04 -7.01
CA LYS A 7 -9.92 -7.85 -8.07
C LYS A 7 -9.44 -9.29 -7.90
N ASP A 8 -9.98 -10.20 -8.68
CA ASP A 8 -9.44 -11.55 -8.73
C ASP A 8 -7.92 -11.54 -8.95
N ARG A 9 -7.20 -12.23 -8.07
CA ARG A 9 -5.74 -12.38 -8.09
C ARG A 9 -4.93 -11.07 -7.94
N ILE A 10 -5.59 -9.98 -7.55
CA ILE A 10 -4.96 -8.67 -7.32
C ILE A 10 -5.34 -8.18 -5.93
N TYR A 11 -4.33 -8.02 -5.08
CA TYR A 11 -4.49 -7.64 -3.68
C TYR A 11 -3.69 -6.38 -3.38
N TRP A 12 -4.32 -5.49 -2.62
CA TRP A 12 -3.62 -4.41 -1.95
C TRP A 12 -2.99 -4.93 -0.66
N MET A 13 -1.69 -4.68 -0.54
CA MET A 13 -0.81 -5.10 0.55
C MET A 13 -0.23 -3.89 1.30
N GLY A 14 -0.92 -2.75 1.25
CA GLY A 14 -0.46 -1.51 1.85
C GLY A 14 -0.94 -1.28 3.29
N SER A 15 -0.52 -0.15 3.85
CA SER A 15 -0.93 0.36 5.16
C SER A 15 -1.53 1.76 5.00
N VAL A 16 -2.42 2.11 5.93
CA VAL A 16 -2.92 3.49 6.06
C VAL A 16 -2.33 4.07 7.33
N ASP A 17 -1.69 5.22 7.19
CA ASP A 17 -1.17 6.02 8.29
C ASP A 17 -2.02 7.29 8.43
N TRP A 18 -3.02 7.20 9.28
CA TRP A 18 -3.94 8.32 9.60
C TRP A 18 -3.27 9.40 10.44
N ASP A 19 -2.15 9.09 11.09
CA ASP A 19 -1.48 9.97 12.04
C ASP A 19 -0.34 10.76 11.39
N ARG A 20 0.05 10.40 10.17
CA ARG A 20 0.99 11.18 9.37
C ARG A 20 0.51 12.62 9.19
N ARG A 21 1.30 13.59 9.64
CA ARG A 21 1.00 15.03 9.49
C ARG A 21 1.82 15.74 8.42
N LEU A 22 2.95 15.17 7.98
CA LEU A 22 3.84 15.79 7.00
C LEU A 22 4.35 14.77 5.97
N PHE A 23 4.19 15.04 4.69
CA PHE A 23 4.90 14.35 3.61
C PHE A 23 6.26 15.01 3.39
N ASP A 24 7.31 14.18 3.31
CA ASP A 24 8.72 14.61 3.21
C ASP A 24 9.12 15.72 4.22
N SER A 25 8.51 15.68 5.40
CA SER A 25 8.68 16.68 6.47
C SER A 25 8.34 18.13 6.09
N LEU A 26 7.70 18.35 4.94
CA LEU A 26 7.46 19.67 4.37
C LEU A 26 5.98 19.93 4.06
N ILE A 27 5.31 18.97 3.45
CA ILE A 27 3.96 19.16 2.91
C ILE A 27 2.93 18.64 3.92
N PRO A 28 1.97 19.46 4.39
CA PRO A 28 0.94 19.02 5.32
C PRO A 28 0.06 17.89 4.76
N LEU A 29 -0.28 16.93 5.62
CA LEU A 29 -1.21 15.83 5.35
C LEU A 29 -2.34 15.87 6.38
N PRO A 30 -3.41 16.65 6.14
CA PRO A 30 -4.52 16.78 7.10
C PRO A 30 -5.25 15.45 7.33
N ASP A 31 -5.33 14.60 6.29
CA ASP A 31 -6.08 13.34 6.30
C ASP A 31 -5.19 12.09 6.38
N GLY A 32 -3.90 12.26 6.70
CA GLY A 32 -2.93 11.17 6.68
C GLY A 32 -2.50 10.75 5.28
N THR A 33 -1.98 9.53 5.13
CA THR A 33 -1.54 8.97 3.85
C THR A 33 -1.69 7.44 3.82
N SER A 34 -1.45 6.85 2.65
CA SER A 34 -1.33 5.41 2.47
C SER A 34 0.00 5.06 1.81
N TYR A 35 0.62 3.99 2.28
CA TYR A 35 1.75 3.36 1.61
C TYR A 35 1.21 2.14 0.88
N ASN A 36 1.29 2.14 -0.44
CA ASN A 36 0.60 1.15 -1.27
C ASN A 36 1.61 0.15 -1.85
N ALA A 37 1.36 -1.13 -1.62
CA ALA A 37 2.02 -2.23 -2.32
C ALA A 37 0.95 -3.17 -2.87
N TYR A 38 1.26 -3.91 -3.94
CA TYR A 38 0.30 -4.76 -4.61
C TYR A 38 0.86 -6.15 -4.88
N LEU A 39 0.12 -7.18 -4.49
CA LEU A 39 0.42 -8.56 -4.82
C LEU A 39 -0.46 -8.97 -6.01
N ILE A 40 0.18 -9.38 -7.10
CA ILE A 40 -0.48 -9.87 -8.31
C ILE A 40 -0.04 -11.31 -8.53
N GLU A 41 -1.00 -12.22 -8.46
CA GLU A 41 -0.78 -13.65 -8.69
C GLU A 41 -1.08 -13.96 -10.15
N GLY A 42 -0.09 -13.91 -11.03
CA GLY A 42 -0.22 -14.35 -12.43
C GLY A 42 -0.36 -15.85 -12.55
N SER A 43 -0.77 -16.34 -13.72
CA SER A 43 -0.98 -17.78 -13.98
C SER A 43 0.29 -18.61 -13.78
N GLU A 44 1.46 -18.04 -14.05
CA GLU A 44 2.76 -18.71 -13.96
C GLU A 44 3.64 -18.15 -12.86
N LYS A 45 3.49 -16.86 -12.54
CA LYS A 45 4.37 -16.13 -11.63
C LYS A 45 3.59 -15.16 -10.77
N THR A 46 4.09 -14.94 -9.57
CA THR A 46 3.58 -13.93 -8.64
C THR A 46 4.56 -12.76 -8.59
N VAL A 47 4.03 -11.54 -8.55
CA VAL A 47 4.82 -10.31 -8.42
C VAL A 47 4.30 -9.47 -7.27
N LEU A 48 5.24 -8.88 -6.53
CA LEU A 48 4.98 -7.81 -5.58
C LEU A 48 5.43 -6.50 -6.24
N LEU A 49 4.49 -5.55 -6.38
CA LEU A 49 4.76 -4.20 -6.83
C LEU A 49 4.89 -3.30 -5.60
N ASP A 50 5.99 -2.56 -5.56
CA ASP A 50 6.41 -1.71 -4.44
C ASP A 50 6.61 -2.47 -3.11
N SER A 51 7.10 -1.74 -2.11
CA SER A 51 7.20 -2.21 -0.73
C SER A 51 6.85 -1.08 0.22
N VAL A 52 6.52 -1.45 1.45
CA VAL A 52 6.23 -0.50 2.52
C VAL A 52 7.00 -0.94 3.75
N ASP A 53 7.48 0.04 4.52
CA ASP A 53 8.13 -0.25 5.80
C ASP A 53 7.09 -0.57 6.87
N SER A 54 7.47 -1.38 7.85
CA SER A 54 6.55 -1.94 8.86
C SER A 54 6.32 -1.04 10.06
#